data_AF-A0A6B3F3L0-F1
#
_entry.id   AF-A0A6B3F3L0-F1
#
_cell.length_a   1.000
_cell.length_b   1.000
_cell.length_c   1.000
_cell.angle_alpha   90.00
_cell.angle_beta   90.00
_cell.angle_gamma   90.00
#
_symmetry.space_group_name_H-M   'P 1'
#
loop_
_entity.id
_entity.type
_entity.pdbx_description
1 polymer ?
#
loop_
_entity_poly.entity_id
_entity_poly.type
_entity_poly.pdbx_seq_one_letter_code
_entity_poly.pdbx_strand_id
1 'polypeptide(L)'
;MTAVRTAPPPLAVVGNPENRRVRLFTEAARRAGLPAPRVVPWLRVLTEGGAEFAPDEVVRLDSPGENAEVDTLLRGHGAATRVGGTA
;
A
#
# COMPACT_ATOMS: atom_id res chain seq x y z
N MET A 1 -22.44 15.41 -13.34
CA MET A 1 -23.23 15.08 -12.14
C MET A 1 -22.55 13.91 -11.45
N THR A 2 -21.83 14.15 -10.35
CA THR A 2 -21.23 13.07 -9.56
C THR A 2 -22.34 12.41 -8.74
N ALA A 3 -22.54 11.11 -8.93
CA ALA A 3 -23.54 10.37 -8.16
C ALA A 3 -23.19 10.40 -6.67
N VAL A 4 -24.20 10.63 -5.83
CA VAL A 4 -24.05 10.50 -4.37
C VAL A 4 -23.84 9.03 -4.04
N ARG A 5 -22.70 8.71 -3.43
CA ARG A 5 -22.40 7.35 -2.95
C ARG A 5 -23.23 7.06 -1.69
N THR A 6 -24.01 5.98 -1.72
CA THR A 6 -24.84 5.51 -0.60
C THR A 6 -24.11 4.55 0.34
N ALA A 7 -23.06 3.87 -0.14
CA ALA A 7 -22.22 2.97 0.65
C ALA A 7 -20.79 3.55 0.83
N PRO A 8 -20.11 3.24 1.95
CA PRO A 8 -18.69 3.55 2.09
C PRO A 8 -17.88 2.87 0.98
N PRO A 9 -16.79 3.50 0.49
CA PRO A 9 -16.07 2.99 -0.66
C PRO A 9 -15.27 1.75 -0.22
N PRO A 10 -14.99 0.81 -1.14
CA PRO A 10 -14.02 -0.24 -0.89
C PRO A 10 -12.67 0.36 -0.49
N LEU A 11 -11.99 -0.27 0.47
CA LEU A 11 -10.68 0.17 0.93
C LEU A 11 -9.59 -0.79 0.45
N ALA A 12 -8.51 -0.24 -0.07
CA ALA A 12 -7.27 -0.97 -0.31
C ALA A 12 -6.12 -0.38 0.49
N VAL A 13 -5.15 -1.24 0.84
CA VAL A 13 -3.86 -0.82 1.38
C VAL A 13 -2.76 -1.43 0.52
N VAL A 14 -1.95 -0.60 -0.11
CA VAL A 14 -0.67 -1.02 -0.67
C VAL A 14 0.35 -0.95 0.45
N GLY A 15 0.85 -2.11 0.88
CA GLY A 15 1.73 -2.22 2.02
C GLY A 15 2.10 -3.66 2.33
N ASN A 16 3.17 -3.85 3.10
CA ASN A 16 3.62 -5.18 3.49
C ASN A 16 2.69 -5.76 4.57
N PRO A 17 2.06 -6.93 4.37
CA PRO A 17 1.07 -7.49 5.31
C PRO A 17 1.60 -7.71 6.74
N GLU A 18 2.89 -7.96 6.89
CA GLU A 18 3.60 -8.12 8.15
C GLU A 18 3.76 -6.80 8.93
N ASN A 19 3.70 -5.65 8.23
CA ASN A 19 3.93 -4.36 8.86
C ASN A 19 2.80 -4.04 9.85
N ARG A 20 3.19 -3.60 11.05
CA ARG A 20 2.27 -3.22 12.13
C ARG A 20 1.22 -2.21 11.67
N ARG A 21 1.60 -1.25 10.82
CA ARG A 21 0.70 -0.21 10.31
C ARG A 21 -0.43 -0.77 9.46
N VAL A 22 -0.13 -1.70 8.56
CA VAL A 22 -1.13 -2.39 7.71
C VAL A 22 -2.10 -3.16 8.59
N ARG A 23 -1.58 -3.96 9.53
CA ARG A 23 -2.42 -4.72 10.48
C ARG A 23 -3.36 -3.84 11.29
N LEU A 24 -2.85 -2.77 11.89
CA LEU A 24 -3.64 -1.86 12.73
C LEU A 24 -4.71 -1.12 11.91
N PHE A 25 -4.41 -0.75 10.67
CA PHE A 25 -5.38 -0.11 9.79
C PHE A 25 -6.52 -1.06 9.41
N THR A 26 -6.20 -2.29 8.98
CA THR A 26 -7.20 -3.32 8.67
C THR A 26 -8.10 -3.62 9.88
N GLU A 27 -7.53 -3.68 11.07
CA GLU A 27 -8.28 -3.85 12.31
C GLU A 27 -9.18 -2.65 12.63
N ALA A 28 -8.67 -1.43 12.49
CA ALA A 28 -9.46 -0.22 12.71
C ALA A 28 -10.65 -0.12 11.76
N ALA A 29 -10.46 -0.45 10.47
CA ALA A 29 -11.55 -0.48 9.49
C ALA A 29 -12.65 -1.48 9.90
N ARG A 30 -12.28 -2.69 10.32
CA ARG A 30 -13.23 -3.69 10.84
C ARG A 30 -13.96 -3.19 12.08
N ARG A 31 -13.25 -2.60 13.04
CA ARG A 31 -13.84 -2.04 14.27
C ARG A 31 -14.80 -0.88 13.98
N ALA A 32 -14.58 -0.15 12.89
CA ALA A 32 -15.47 0.91 12.41
C ALA A 32 -16.69 0.38 11.62
N GLY A 33 -16.86 -0.94 11.50
CA GLY A 33 -17.97 -1.55 10.74
C GLY A 33 -17.79 -1.48 9.22
N LEU A 34 -16.59 -1.17 8.72
CA LEU A 34 -16.30 -1.16 7.29
C LEU A 34 -15.93 -2.57 6.80
N PRO A 35 -16.11 -2.87 5.51
CA PRO A 35 -15.51 -4.05 4.89
C PRO A 35 -13.99 -4.11 5.15
N ALA A 36 -13.47 -5.32 5.32
CA ALA A 36 -12.04 -5.50 5.55
C ALA A 36 -11.24 -4.96 4.33
N PRO A 37 -10.26 -4.06 4.53
CA PRO A 37 -9.46 -3.56 3.43
C PRO A 37 -8.72 -4.68 2.70
N ARG A 38 -8.69 -4.61 1.37
CA ARG A 38 -7.85 -5.47 0.53
C ARG A 38 -6.39 -5.06 0.71
N VAL A 39 -5.53 -5.99 1.13
CA VAL A 39 -4.10 -5.73 1.24
C VAL A 39 -3.41 -6.12 -0.06
N VAL A 40 -2.64 -5.20 -0.64
CA VAL A 40 -1.85 -5.36 -1.85
C VAL A 40 -0.37 -5.31 -1.46
N PRO A 41 0.33 -6.46 -1.42
CA PRO A 41 1.73 -6.51 -1.01
C PRO A 41 2.64 -5.76 -1.99
N TRP A 42 3.63 -5.01 -1.48
CA TRP A 42 4.62 -4.35 -2.34
C TRP A 42 5.37 -5.34 -3.22
N LEU A 43 5.67 -6.53 -2.71
CA LEU A 43 6.35 -7.57 -3.48
C LEU A 43 5.58 -7.86 -4.78
N ARG A 44 4.27 -8.09 -4.68
CA ARG A 44 3.40 -8.29 -5.85
C ARG A 44 3.47 -7.11 -6.81
N VAL A 45 3.32 -5.89 -6.29
CA VAL A 45 3.34 -4.66 -7.12
C VAL A 45 4.62 -4.57 -7.93
N LEU A 46 5.76 -4.86 -7.30
CA LEU A 46 7.08 -4.75 -7.93
C LEU A 46 7.34 -5.89 -8.93
N THR A 47 6.89 -7.11 -8.64
CA THR A 47 7.12 -8.27 -9.52
C THR A 47 6.15 -8.35 -10.69
N GLU A 48 4.92 -7.88 -10.52
CA GLU A 48 3.86 -7.92 -11.55
C GLU A 48 3.78 -6.60 -12.36
N GLY A 49 4.61 -5.61 -12.03
CA GLY A 49 4.67 -4.33 -12.75
C GLY A 49 3.54 -3.35 -12.42
N GLY A 50 2.80 -3.58 -11.34
CA GLY A 50 1.74 -2.71 -10.87
C GLY A 50 0.65 -3.43 -10.06
N ALA A 51 -0.43 -2.70 -9.79
CA ALA A 51 -1.66 -3.25 -9.25
C ALA A 51 -2.86 -2.48 -9.82
N GLU A 52 -3.94 -3.19 -10.07
CA GLU A 52 -5.20 -2.61 -10.52
C GLU A 52 -6.15 -2.36 -9.33
N PHE A 53 -6.95 -1.31 -9.47
CA PHE A 53 -7.92 -0.85 -8.47
C PHE A 53 -9.23 -0.50 -9.16
N ALA A 54 -10.34 -0.71 -8.45
CA ALA A 54 -11.64 -0.29 -8.96
C ALA A 54 -11.75 1.25 -8.96
N PRO A 55 -12.52 1.88 -9.86
CA PRO A 55 -12.62 3.34 -9.96
C PRO A 55 -13.11 4.05 -8.68
N ASP A 56 -13.83 3.34 -7.81
CA ASP A 56 -14.39 3.83 -6.55
C ASP A 56 -13.59 3.37 -5.31
N GLU A 57 -12.52 2.60 -5.50
CA GLU A 57 -11.68 2.08 -4.41
C GLU A 57 -10.80 3.20 -3.85
N VAL A 58 -10.81 3.37 -2.53
CA VAL A 58 -9.92 4.32 -1.84
C VAL A 58 -8.65 3.58 -1.43
N VAL A 59 -7.53 4.01 -2.00
CA VAL A 59 -6.22 3.36 -1.82
C VAL A 59 -5.38 4.11 -0.79
N ARG A 60 -5.04 3.43 0.30
CA ARG A 60 -3.99 3.86 1.22
C ARG A 60 -2.64 3.31 0.73
N LEU A 61 -1.69 4.19 0.48
CA LEU A 61 -0.32 3.81 0.13
C LEU A 61 0.57 3.94 1.38
N ASP A 62 1.09 2.82 1.88
CA ASP A 62 2.09 2.79 2.95
C ASP A 62 3.51 2.64 2.36
N SER A 63 4.51 3.13 3.10
CA SER A 63 5.91 3.00 2.71
C SER A 63 6.33 1.51 2.56
N PRO A 64 7.17 1.18 1.57
CA PRO A 64 7.62 -0.20 1.30
C PRO A 64 8.61 -0.78 2.31
N GLY A 65 9.16 0.07 3.20
CA GLY A 65 10.24 -0.31 4.12
C GLY A 65 9.90 -1.44 5.10
N GLU A 66 10.97 -1.94 5.74
CA GLU A 66 11.03 -3.06 6.69
C GLU A 66 11.02 -4.47 6.06
N ASN A 67 10.68 -4.61 4.77
CA ASN A 67 10.82 -5.87 4.04
C ASN A 67 12.10 -5.88 3.19
N ALA A 68 13.01 -6.81 3.45
CA ALA A 68 14.33 -6.87 2.79
C ALA A 68 14.26 -7.21 1.30
N GLU A 69 13.31 -8.06 0.88
CA GLU A 69 13.13 -8.42 -0.52
C GLU A 69 12.58 -7.24 -1.33
N VAL A 70 11.59 -6.54 -0.77
CA VAL A 70 11.05 -5.29 -1.35
C VAL A 70 12.13 -4.21 -1.43
N ASP A 71 12.95 -4.05 -0.38
CA ASP A 71 14.08 -3.10 -0.38
C ASP A 71 15.10 -3.44 -1.49
N THR A 72 15.41 -4.72 -1.68
CA THR A 72 16.31 -5.19 -2.73
C THR A 72 15.76 -4.87 -4.12
N LEU A 73 14.48 -5.16 -4.37
CA LEU A 73 13.82 -4.88 -5.65
C LEU A 73 13.77 -3.38 -5.97
N LEU A 74 13.52 -2.54 -4.96
CA LEU A 74 13.42 -1.09 -5.13
C LEU A 74 14.77 -0.41 -5.37
N ARG A 75 15.84 -0.89 -4.73
CA ARG A 75 17.19 -0.37 -4.95
C ARG A 75 17.73 -0.74 -6.33
N GLY A 76 17.27 -1.87 -6.87
CA GLY A 76 17.79 -2.42 -8.11
C GLY A 76 19.26 -2.84 -7.98
N HIS A 77 19.88 -3.14 -9.11
CA HIS A 77 21.29 -3.55 -9.15
C HIS A 77 22.20 -2.31 -9.15
N GLY A 78 23.25 -2.34 -8.31
CA GLY A 78 24.28 -1.29 -8.27
C GLY A 78 24.42 -0.62 -6.91
N ALA A 79 25.47 0.19 -6.76
CA ALA A 79 25.66 0.99 -5.55
C ALA A 79 24.56 2.06 -5.46
N ALA A 80 23.99 2.24 -4.26
CA ALA A 80 23.00 3.28 -4.04
C ALA A 80 23.56 4.65 -4.43
N THR A 81 22.82 5.39 -5.26
CA THR A 81 23.18 6.76 -5.62
C THR A 81 23.13 7.62 -4.35
N ARG A 82 24.29 8.09 -3.88
CA ARG A 82 24.36 9.06 -2.79
C ARG A 82 23.76 10.37 -3.30
N VAL A 83 22.57 10.73 -2.82
CA VAL A 83 22.07 12.11 -2.94
C VAL A 83 22.73 12.95 -1.86
N GLY A 84 23.61 13.87 -2.26
CA GLY A 84 24.23 14.82 -1.32
C GLY A 84 23.18 15.83 -0.86
N GLY A 85 22.62 15.65 0.33
CA GLY A 85 21.86 16.70 1.00
C GLY A 85 22.82 17.64 1.73
N THR A 86 22.97 18.87 1.26
CA THR A 86 23.52 19.95 2.09
C THR A 86 22.43 20.36 3.06
N ALA A 87 22.67 20.10 4.35
CA ALA A 87 21.87 20.64 5.45
C ALA A 87 22.03 22.17 5.54
#